data_AF-A0A7C2ZBQ4-F1
#
_entry.id   AF-A0A7C2ZBQ4-F1
#
_cell.length_a   1.000
_cell.length_b   1.000
_cell.length_c   1.000
_cell.angle_alpha   90.00
_cell.angle_beta   90.00
_cell.angle_gamma   90.00
#
_symmetry.space_group_name_H-M   'P 1'
#
loop_
_entity.id
_entity.type
_entity.pdbx_description
1 polymer ?
#
loop_
_entity_poly.entity_id
_entity_poly.type
_entity_poly.pdbx_seq_one_letter_code
_entity_poly.pdbx_strand_id
1 'polypeptide(L)'
;MLFFADLHIHSKYSRATSSSMDLPILYSFAKVKGLNLLGTGDFSHPKWLKEVKEQLEQINDSGFYVLKGKGDVYFLLTNEVSTNFQFEKETKKIHHLLIVESFDVVDQVNEAISKYGDLKSDGRPVLNCTPAELVETIMELDRNILIVPAHIWTSWFGAL
;
A
#
# COMPACT_ATOMS: atom_id res chain seq x y z
N MET A 1 -21.88 0.66 12.06
CA MET A 1 -20.78 1.44 12.69
C MET A 1 -20.19 2.36 11.62
N LEU A 2 -19.82 3.58 11.97
CA LEU A 2 -19.24 4.55 11.02
C LEU A 2 -17.71 4.51 11.15
N PHE A 3 -17.00 4.48 10.02
CA PHE A 3 -15.54 4.58 9.97
C PHE A 3 -15.11 5.83 9.21
N PHE A 4 -14.18 6.58 9.77
CA PHE A 4 -13.41 7.58 9.03
C PHE A 4 -12.04 6.98 8.68
N ALA A 5 -11.73 6.94 7.40
CA ALA A 5 -10.58 6.20 6.88
C ALA A 5 -9.67 7.05 6.01
N ASP A 6 -8.37 6.80 6.11
CA ASP A 6 -7.37 7.24 5.13
C ASP A 6 -6.51 6.05 4.72
N LEU A 7 -6.73 5.54 3.50
CA LEU A 7 -6.15 4.27 3.03
C LEU A 7 -4.95 4.45 2.11
N HIS A 8 -4.61 5.69 1.75
CA HIS A 8 -3.50 5.98 0.85
C HIS A 8 -2.53 6.95 1.53
N ILE A 9 -1.61 6.35 2.29
CA ILE A 9 -0.50 7.05 2.94
C ILE A 9 0.83 6.43 2.52
N HIS A 10 1.92 7.10 2.90
CA HIS A 10 3.28 6.62 2.68
C HIS A 10 4.06 6.53 3.99
N SER A 11 4.94 5.54 4.07
CA SER A 11 5.88 5.35 5.17
C SER A 11 7.11 6.25 5.03
N LYS A 12 7.95 6.26 6.06
CA LYS A 12 9.28 6.88 6.05
C LYS A 12 10.24 6.32 4.98
N TYR A 13 9.88 5.24 4.27
CA TYR A 13 10.69 4.65 3.20
C TYR A 13 10.31 5.13 1.80
N SER A 14 9.22 5.87 1.64
CA SER A 14 8.91 6.56 0.39
C SER A 14 9.73 7.84 0.24
N ARG A 15 10.14 8.15 -0.99
CA ARG A 15 10.81 9.43 -1.28
C ARG A 15 9.92 10.62 -0.93
N ALA A 16 10.56 11.72 -0.53
CA ALA A 16 9.91 12.97 -0.17
C ALA A 16 8.82 12.85 0.92
N THR A 17 8.90 11.80 1.75
CA THR A 17 8.02 11.57 2.90
C THR A 17 8.76 11.87 4.20
N SER A 18 8.04 12.32 5.24
CA SER A 18 8.65 12.61 6.54
C SER A 18 9.27 11.35 7.16
N SER A 19 10.43 11.50 7.80
CA SER A 19 11.08 10.41 8.55
C SER A 19 10.28 9.94 9.76
N SER A 20 9.29 10.73 10.20
CA SER A 20 8.36 10.39 11.28
C SER A 20 7.14 9.60 10.84
N MET A 21 7.02 9.22 9.56
CA MET A 21 5.92 8.38 9.08
C MET A 21 6.14 6.91 9.49
N ASP A 22 5.95 6.64 10.78
CA ASP A 22 5.97 5.31 11.41
C ASP A 22 4.61 4.98 12.07
N LEU A 23 4.40 3.71 12.43
CA LEU A 23 3.12 3.25 12.97
C LEU A 23 2.69 3.96 14.27
N PRO A 24 3.56 4.16 15.29
CA PRO A 24 3.17 4.89 16.50
C PRO A 24 2.77 6.35 16.26
N ILE A 25 3.46 7.07 15.38
CA ILE A 25 3.13 8.44 15.03
C ILE A 25 1.82 8.49 14.23
N LEU A 26 1.68 7.63 13.23
CA LEU A 26 0.44 7.50 12.43
C LEU A 26 -0.76 7.22 13.31
N TYR A 27 -0.66 6.25 14.22
CA TYR A 27 -1.69 5.95 15.22
C TYR A 27 -2.05 7.19 16.05
N SER A 28 -1.05 7.92 16.55
CA SER A 28 -1.28 9.08 17.42
C SER A 28 -2.00 10.21 16.68
N PHE A 29 -1.61 10.48 15.43
CA PHE A 29 -2.24 11.52 14.62
C PHE A 29 -3.59 11.12 14.02
N ALA A 30 -3.83 9.82 13.77
CA ALA A 30 -5.16 9.32 13.42
C ALA A 30 -6.18 9.72 14.49
N LYS A 31 -5.83 9.53 15.77
CA LYS A 31 -6.69 9.92 16.90
C LYS A 31 -6.95 11.42 16.95
N VAL A 32 -5.91 12.23 16.74
CA VAL A 32 -6.05 13.70 16.70
C VAL A 32 -6.97 14.12 15.54
N LYS A 33 -6.83 13.47 14.38
CA LYS A 33 -7.63 13.76 13.18
C LYS A 33 -9.07 13.24 13.27
N GLY A 34 -9.32 12.23 14.11
CA GLY A 34 -10.61 11.52 14.20
C GLY A 34 -10.75 10.37 13.21
N LEU A 35 -9.64 9.80 12.73
CA LEU A 35 -9.62 8.62 11.88
C LEU A 35 -9.69 7.35 12.72
N ASN A 36 -10.56 6.43 12.32
CA ASN A 36 -10.71 5.12 12.94
C ASN A 36 -9.91 4.05 12.19
N LEU A 37 -9.59 4.29 10.91
CA LEU A 37 -8.96 3.32 10.04
C LEU A 37 -7.86 3.98 9.21
N LEU A 38 -6.70 3.36 9.15
CA LEU A 38 -5.59 3.76 8.29
C LEU A 38 -5.18 2.63 7.35
N GLY A 39 -4.69 3.00 6.17
CA GLY A 39 -3.81 2.12 5.41
C GLY A 39 -2.42 2.10 6.04
N THR A 40 -1.69 0.99 5.98
CA THR A 40 -0.27 0.97 6.38
C THR A 40 0.63 1.78 5.46
N GLY A 41 0.28 1.89 4.18
CA GLY A 41 1.19 2.31 3.11
C GLY A 41 2.33 1.33 2.90
N ASP A 42 2.93 1.38 1.71
CA ASP A 42 4.26 0.85 1.37
C ASP A 42 4.59 -0.59 1.83
N PHE A 43 3.61 -1.51 1.98
CA PHE A 43 3.89 -2.88 2.46
C PHE A 43 4.91 -3.66 1.61
N SER A 44 5.20 -3.20 0.39
CA SER A 44 6.18 -3.85 -0.50
C SER A 44 7.62 -3.55 -0.12
N HIS A 45 7.88 -2.47 0.63
CA HIS A 45 9.22 -2.15 1.07
C HIS A 45 9.63 -3.08 2.24
N PRO A 46 10.70 -3.89 2.11
CA PRO A 46 10.95 -4.99 3.04
C PRO A 46 11.30 -4.54 4.47
N LYS A 47 11.94 -3.38 4.64
CA LYS A 47 12.18 -2.84 5.99
C LYS A 47 10.89 -2.34 6.63
N TRP A 48 9.99 -1.77 5.84
CA TRP A 48 8.69 -1.32 6.34
C TRP A 48 7.81 -2.50 6.71
N LEU A 49 7.72 -3.49 5.82
CA LEU A 49 6.95 -4.71 6.06
C LEU A 49 7.39 -5.42 7.34
N LYS A 50 8.71 -5.48 7.60
CA LYS A 50 9.23 -6.02 8.85
C LYS A 50 8.69 -5.27 10.07
N GLU A 51 8.78 -3.93 10.07
CA GLU A 51 8.23 -3.10 11.15
C GLU A 51 6.72 -3.29 11.32
N VAL A 52 5.98 -3.40 10.22
CA VAL A 52 4.53 -3.60 10.21
C VAL A 52 4.17 -4.96 10.82
N LYS A 53 4.83 -6.07 10.41
CA LYS A 53 4.62 -7.41 10.99
C LYS A 53 5.02 -7.48 12.47
N GLU A 54 6.06 -6.74 12.87
CA GLU A 54 6.53 -6.72 14.25
C GLU A 54 5.57 -5.96 15.18
N GLN A 55 4.93 -4.89 14.69
CA GLN A 55 4.15 -3.97 15.52
C GLN A 55 2.64 -4.17 15.42
N LEU A 56 2.13 -4.72 14.32
CA LEU A 56 0.70 -4.97 14.15
C LEU A 56 0.31 -6.39 14.56
N GLU A 57 -0.91 -6.53 15.08
CA GLU A 57 -1.58 -7.80 15.31
C GLU A 57 -2.95 -7.78 14.64
N GLN A 58 -3.32 -8.92 14.03
CA GLN A 58 -4.60 -9.04 13.34
C GLN A 58 -5.73 -9.21 14.37
N ILE A 59 -6.87 -8.57 14.13
CA ILE A 59 -8.07 -8.78 14.92
C ILE A 59 -8.79 -10.00 14.38
N ASN A 60 -8.59 -11.15 15.02
CA ASN A 60 -9.13 -12.43 14.55
C ASN A 60 -8.82 -12.61 13.05
N ASP A 61 -9.73 -13.21 12.28
CA ASP A 61 -9.60 -13.37 10.82
C ASP A 61 -10.35 -12.27 10.05
N SER A 62 -10.38 -11.03 10.57
CA SER A 62 -11.22 -9.95 10.02
C SER A 62 -10.59 -9.16 8.87
N GLY A 63 -9.30 -9.37 8.60
CA GLY A 63 -8.50 -8.52 7.70
C GLY A 63 -8.05 -7.18 8.30
N PHE A 64 -8.57 -6.79 9.47
CA PHE A 64 -8.14 -5.59 10.19
C PHE A 64 -7.02 -5.89 11.17
N TYR A 65 -6.14 -4.90 11.33
CA TYR A 65 -5.00 -4.95 12.24
C TYR A 65 -5.07 -3.82 13.26
N VAL A 66 -4.40 -4.00 14.39
CA VAL A 66 -4.19 -2.95 15.40
C VAL A 66 -2.73 -2.91 15.81
N LEU A 67 -2.28 -1.74 16.27
CA LEU A 67 -0.97 -1.60 16.89
C LEU A 67 -0.97 -2.36 18.22
N LYS A 68 0.00 -3.27 18.43
CA LYS A 68 0.06 -4.12 19.63
C LYS A 68 -0.09 -3.31 20.92
N GLY A 69 -1.01 -3.74 21.77
CA GLY A 69 -1.32 -3.05 23.04
C GLY A 69 -2.12 -1.74 22.88
N LYS A 70 -2.62 -1.45 21.67
CA LYS A 70 -3.59 -0.40 21.34
C LYS A 70 -4.78 -1.04 20.60
N GLY A 71 -5.96 -0.40 20.59
CA GLY A 71 -7.15 -1.06 20.04
C GLY A 71 -8.26 -0.17 19.49
N ASP A 72 -8.03 1.13 19.36
CA ASP A 72 -9.03 2.13 18.93
C ASP A 72 -8.77 2.72 17.53
N VAL A 73 -7.64 2.39 16.90
CA VAL A 73 -7.34 2.71 15.50
C VAL A 73 -6.98 1.43 14.77
N TYR A 74 -7.71 1.14 13.71
CA TYR A 74 -7.51 -0.03 12.86
C TYR A 74 -6.55 0.28 11.71
N PHE A 75 -5.93 -0.76 11.19
CA PHE A 75 -5.05 -0.71 10.02
C PHE A 75 -5.49 -1.75 8.97
N LEU A 76 -5.37 -1.39 7.70
CA LEU A 76 -5.42 -2.29 6.55
C LEU A 76 -4.08 -2.28 5.84
N LEU A 77 -3.66 -3.44 5.31
CA LEU A 77 -2.42 -3.55 4.55
C LEU A 77 -2.62 -2.91 3.19
N THR A 78 -1.92 -1.81 2.95
CA THR A 78 -2.04 -1.04 1.71
C THR A 78 -0.68 -0.70 1.11
N ASN A 79 -0.63 -0.56 -0.21
CA ASN A 79 0.58 -0.17 -0.92
C ASN A 79 0.22 0.55 -2.22
N GLU A 80 0.88 1.67 -2.51
CA GLU A 80 0.84 2.27 -3.84
C GLU A 80 2.00 1.73 -4.70
N VAL A 81 1.71 1.24 -5.91
CA VAL A 81 2.72 0.86 -6.91
C VAL A 81 2.62 1.74 -8.14
N SER A 82 3.73 1.97 -8.83
CA SER A 82 3.79 2.78 -10.05
C SER A 82 4.10 1.89 -11.24
N THR A 83 3.19 1.75 -12.19
CA THR A 83 3.49 1.09 -13.47
C THR A 83 4.24 2.05 -14.38
N ASN A 84 5.16 1.54 -15.20
CA ASN A 84 5.94 2.31 -16.16
C ASN A 84 6.02 1.54 -17.48
N PHE A 85 5.39 2.07 -18.53
CA PHE A 85 5.19 1.37 -19.79
C PHE A 85 5.21 2.32 -20.99
N GLN A 86 5.37 1.78 -22.20
CA GLN A 86 5.28 2.54 -23.44
C GLN A 86 3.86 2.49 -23.99
N PHE A 87 3.31 3.64 -24.36
CA PHE A 87 2.03 3.77 -25.04
C PHE A 87 2.11 4.89 -26.08
N GLU A 88 1.78 4.58 -27.34
CA GLU A 88 1.81 5.54 -28.45
C GLU A 88 3.12 6.35 -28.56
N LYS A 89 4.27 5.69 -28.30
CA LYS A 89 5.64 6.25 -28.28
C LYS A 89 5.97 7.16 -27.09
N GLU A 90 5.08 7.25 -26.11
CA GLU A 90 5.32 7.95 -24.86
C GLU A 90 5.47 6.98 -23.69
N THR A 91 6.37 7.31 -22.78
CA THR A 91 6.45 6.64 -21.49
C THR A 91 5.30 7.10 -20.60
N LYS A 92 4.36 6.21 -20.30
CA LYS A 92 3.28 6.45 -19.36
C LYS A 92 3.60 5.85 -18.00
N LYS A 93 3.13 6.52 -16.96
CA LYS A 93 3.25 6.07 -15.58
C LYS A 93 1.92 6.23 -14.88
N ILE A 94 1.44 5.18 -14.24
CA ILE A 94 0.15 5.17 -13.55
C ILE A 94 0.33 4.56 -12.17
N HIS A 95 -0.20 5.23 -11.16
CA HIS A 95 -0.20 4.74 -9.79
C HIS A 95 -1.45 3.91 -9.47
N HIS A 96 -1.25 2.85 -8.68
CA HIS A 96 -2.29 1.91 -8.30
C HIS A 96 -2.19 1.67 -6.79
N LEU A 97 -3.29 1.86 -6.08
CA LEU A 97 -3.42 1.46 -4.68
C LEU A 97 -3.86 0.00 -4.62
N LEU A 98 -3.10 -0.80 -3.88
CA LEU A 98 -3.41 -2.18 -3.53
C LEU A 98 -3.89 -2.23 -2.08
N ILE A 99 -4.96 -2.98 -1.81
CA ILE A 99 -5.45 -3.26 -0.46
C ILE A 99 -5.54 -4.78 -0.30
N VAL A 100 -4.90 -5.29 0.75
CA VAL A 100 -4.69 -6.73 0.99
C VAL A 100 -5.15 -7.09 2.41
N GLU A 101 -5.76 -8.26 2.57
CA GLU A 101 -6.38 -8.69 3.83
C GLU A 101 -5.43 -9.42 4.79
N SER A 102 -4.32 -10.00 4.28
CA SER A 102 -3.39 -10.78 5.12
C SER A 102 -1.92 -10.61 4.74
N PHE A 103 -1.04 -10.85 5.71
CA PHE A 103 0.41 -10.85 5.47
C PHE A 103 0.87 -11.95 4.53
N ASP A 104 0.19 -13.09 4.49
CA ASP A 104 0.50 -14.19 3.56
C ASP A 104 0.23 -13.77 2.12
N VAL A 105 -0.86 -13.03 1.88
CA VAL A 105 -1.17 -12.48 0.56
C VAL A 105 -0.20 -11.32 0.22
N VAL A 106 0.19 -10.50 1.19
CA VAL A 106 1.23 -9.47 0.98
C VAL A 106 2.55 -10.10 0.53
N ASP A 107 2.97 -11.20 1.15
CA ASP A 107 4.22 -11.89 0.75
C ASP A 107 4.14 -12.42 -0.68
N GLN A 108 2.99 -13.00 -1.08
CA GLN A 108 2.75 -13.45 -2.46
C GLN A 108 2.73 -12.29 -3.46
N VAL A 109 2.06 -11.18 -3.12
CA VAL A 109 2.03 -9.97 -3.94
C VAL A 109 3.44 -9.45 -4.14
N ASN A 110 4.23 -9.32 -3.08
CA ASN A 110 5.61 -8.84 -3.14
C ASN A 110 6.49 -9.75 -3.99
N GLU A 111 6.37 -11.07 -3.86
CA GLU A 111 7.07 -12.03 -4.73
C GLU A 111 6.71 -11.81 -6.19
N ALA A 112 5.41 -11.72 -6.51
CA ALA A 112 4.94 -11.56 -7.88
C ALA A 112 5.42 -10.25 -8.51
N ILE A 113 5.27 -9.11 -7.81
CA ILE A 113 5.64 -7.81 -8.37
C ILE A 113 7.15 -7.56 -8.41
N SER A 114 7.94 -8.28 -7.60
CA SER A 114 9.41 -8.19 -7.62
C SER A 114 10.03 -8.55 -8.98
N LYS A 115 9.29 -9.30 -9.82
CA LYS A 115 9.68 -9.63 -11.19
C LYS A 115 9.70 -8.42 -12.12
N TYR A 116 8.97 -7.36 -11.78
CA TYR A 116 8.83 -6.15 -12.60
C TYR A 116 9.69 -4.97 -12.10
N GLY A 117 10.22 -5.01 -10.88
CA GLY A 117 10.97 -3.88 -10.32
C GLY A 117 11.60 -4.14 -8.95
N ASP A 118 12.43 -3.19 -8.49
CA ASP A 118 13.10 -3.27 -7.19
C ASP A 118 12.25 -2.67 -6.05
N LEU A 119 11.83 -3.52 -5.12
CA LEU A 119 11.00 -3.16 -3.97
C LEU A 119 11.80 -2.53 -2.82
N LYS A 120 13.14 -2.53 -2.87
CA LYS A 120 14.01 -2.00 -1.80
C LYS A 120 14.33 -0.52 -1.95
N SER A 121 14.11 0.03 -3.14
CA SER A 121 14.59 1.37 -3.49
C SER A 121 13.69 2.51 -3.03
N ASP A 122 12.40 2.26 -2.86
CA ASP A 122 11.37 3.23 -2.51
C ASP A 122 10.16 2.50 -1.88
N GLY A 123 9.39 3.19 -1.04
CA GLY A 123 8.10 2.70 -0.53
C GLY A 123 7.03 2.52 -1.61
N ARG A 124 7.11 3.30 -2.70
CA ARG A 124 6.33 3.11 -3.93
C ARG A 124 7.24 2.53 -5.02
N PRO A 125 7.24 1.21 -5.23
CA PRO A 125 8.06 0.61 -6.27
C PRO A 125 7.57 1.02 -7.66
N VAL A 126 8.52 1.23 -8.56
CA VAL A 126 8.27 1.42 -9.99
C VAL A 126 8.42 0.08 -10.70
N LEU A 127 7.34 -0.39 -11.30
CA LEU A 127 7.20 -1.68 -11.95
C LEU A 127 7.20 -1.50 -13.47
N ASN A 128 8.08 -2.22 -14.15
CA ASN A 128 8.17 -2.23 -15.62
C ASN A 128 7.14 -3.21 -16.20
N CYS A 129 5.87 -2.82 -16.12
CA CYS A 129 4.73 -3.53 -16.69
C CYS A 129 3.61 -2.53 -17.03
N THR A 130 2.65 -2.99 -17.81
CA THR A 130 1.39 -2.29 -18.08
C THR A 130 0.42 -2.44 -16.90
N PRO A 131 -0.57 -1.53 -16.77
CA PRO A 131 -1.66 -1.70 -15.80
C PRO A 131 -2.42 -3.01 -15.96
N ALA A 132 -2.61 -3.48 -17.20
CA ALA A 132 -3.31 -4.74 -17.48
C ALA A 132 -2.52 -5.94 -16.93
N GLU A 133 -1.22 -6.01 -17.19
CA GLU A 133 -0.34 -7.07 -16.65
C GLU A 133 -0.30 -7.04 -15.12
N LEU A 134 -0.25 -5.85 -14.51
CA LEU A 134 -0.33 -5.71 -13.05
C LEU A 134 -1.64 -6.28 -12.52
N VAL A 135 -2.78 -5.86 -13.08
CA VAL A 135 -4.11 -6.33 -12.62
C VAL A 135 -4.26 -7.83 -12.80
N GLU A 136 -3.86 -8.38 -13.95
CA GLU A 136 -3.90 -9.82 -14.22
C GLU A 136 -3.05 -10.58 -13.20
N THR A 137 -1.80 -10.18 -13.00
CA THR A 137 -0.89 -10.82 -12.05
C THR A 137 -1.43 -10.81 -10.62
N ILE A 138 -1.99 -9.70 -10.16
CA ILE A 138 -2.49 -9.56 -8.79
C ILE A 138 -3.80 -10.35 -8.59
N MET A 139 -4.72 -10.32 -9.56
CA MET A 139 -6.01 -11.01 -9.48
C MET A 139 -5.88 -12.53 -9.57
N GLU A 140 -4.78 -13.06 -10.12
CA GLU A 140 -4.44 -14.48 -10.10
C GLU A 140 -4.06 -14.98 -8.69
N LEU A 141 -3.50 -14.12 -7.83
CA LEU A 141 -3.05 -14.48 -6.49
C LEU A 141 -4.24 -14.62 -5.53
N ASP A 142 -5.06 -13.58 -5.46
CA ASP A 142 -6.23 -13.55 -4.59
C ASP A 142 -7.27 -12.56 -5.15
N ARG A 143 -8.50 -13.05 -5.32
CA ARG A 143 -9.63 -12.28 -5.86
C ARG A 143 -10.15 -11.21 -4.90
N ASN A 144 -9.76 -11.26 -3.63
CA ASN A 144 -10.15 -10.28 -2.61
C ASN A 144 -9.22 -9.06 -2.58
N ILE A 145 -8.10 -9.07 -3.32
CA ILE A 145 -7.22 -7.90 -3.42
C ILE A 145 -7.95 -6.79 -4.18
N LEU A 146 -8.08 -5.62 -3.54
CA LEU A 146 -8.63 -4.46 -4.21
C LEU A 146 -7.52 -3.67 -4.91
N ILE A 147 -7.75 -3.34 -6.18
CA ILE A 147 -6.86 -2.54 -7.00
C ILE A 147 -7.61 -1.29 -7.43
N VAL A 148 -7.08 -0.12 -7.07
CA VAL A 148 -7.69 1.18 -7.38
C VAL A 148 -6.68 2.04 -8.16
N PRO A 149 -7.05 2.62 -9.32
CA PRO A 149 -6.21 3.62 -9.96
C PRO A 149 -6.12 4.83 -9.03
N ALA A 150 -4.93 5.09 -8.50
CA ALA A 150 -4.74 6.15 -7.54
C ALA A 150 -4.83 7.51 -8.22
N HIS A 151 -5.50 8.46 -7.56
CA HIS A 151 -5.56 9.88 -7.93
C HIS A 151 -5.60 10.16 -9.44
N ILE A 152 -6.51 9.46 -10.13
CA ILE A 152 -6.56 9.29 -11.60
C ILE A 152 -6.55 10.59 -12.42
N TRP A 153 -7.03 11.69 -11.84
CA TRP A 153 -7.12 13.02 -12.49
C TRP A 153 -5.94 13.95 -12.20
N THR A 154 -4.91 13.48 -11.48
CA THR A 154 -3.71 14.29 -11.27
C THR A 154 -2.91 14.42 -12.56
N SER A 155 -2.34 15.60 -12.80
CA SER A 155 -1.58 15.92 -14.03
C SER A 155 -0.26 15.16 -14.18
N TRP A 156 0.08 14.29 -13.23
CA TRP A 156 1.23 13.41 -13.23
C TRP A 156 0.86 12.09 -12.55
N PHE A 157 1.30 10.96 -13.11
CA PHE A 157 1.04 9.63 -12.56
C PHE A 157 -0.45 9.21 -12.45
N GLY A 158 -1.37 10.02 -12.98
CA GLY A 158 -2.77 9.66 -13.25
C GLY A 158 -2.93 8.89 -14.57
N ALA A 159 -4.17 8.52 -14.90
CA ALA A 159 -4.48 7.72 -16.09
C ALA A 159 -5.30 8.46 -17.16
N LEU A 160 -5.60 9.75 -16.95
CA LEU A 160 -6.45 10.58 -17.82
C LEU A 160 -5.69 11.77 -18.40
#